data_AF-A0A1D3JP79-F1
#
_entry.id   AF-A0A1D3JP79-F1
#
_cell.length_a   1.000
_cell.length_b   1.000
_cell.length_c   1.000
_cell.angle_alpha   90.00
_cell.angle_beta   90.00
_cell.angle_gamma   90.00
#
_symmetry.space_group_name_H-M   'P 1'
#
loop_
_entity.id
_entity.type
_entity.pdbx_description
1 polymer ?
#
loop_
_entity_poly.entity_id
_entity_poly.type
_entity_poly.pdbx_seq_one_letter_code
_entity_poly.pdbx_strand_id
1 'polypeptide(L)'
;MNDDLCSSFVVLRYYIPEELTDTAKRNFHNDSDFKKYCPNENCNTDLEKITIGFLWLLGQYFTKYPNKGHNVNDIKPFFLYIILWLSYKLNQNQEHKTTQINDFYTEHVINNDKYSNFINDSSKFTNLNEFIGGQKDLLKINIKDLSKFYNASKLICSMYGNVATNTNDATLSNNATSFVNKYTELNNIYNNEGV
;
A
#
# COMPACT_ATOMS: atom_id res chain seq x y z
N MET A 1 -6.16 -5.38 -12.05
CA MET A 1 -5.30 -5.59 -10.86
C MET A 1 -4.30 -6.70 -11.20
N ASN A 2 -3.23 -6.90 -10.42
CA ASN A 2 -2.25 -7.96 -10.70
C ASN A 2 -2.16 -8.94 -9.53
N ASP A 3 -2.25 -10.24 -9.83
CA ASP A 3 -2.41 -11.30 -8.82
C ASP A 3 -1.17 -11.47 -7.93
N ASP A 4 0.03 -11.40 -8.52
CA ASP A 4 1.29 -11.49 -7.78
C ASP A 4 1.41 -10.35 -6.77
N LEU A 5 1.05 -9.16 -7.20
CA LEU A 5 1.12 -7.96 -6.39
C LEU A 5 0.00 -7.96 -5.31
N CYS A 6 -1.22 -8.42 -5.62
CA CYS A 6 -2.25 -8.64 -4.61
C CYS A 6 -1.81 -9.69 -3.57
N SER A 7 -1.09 -10.73 -3.99
CA SER A 7 -0.50 -11.72 -3.08
C SER A 7 0.53 -11.11 -2.13
N SER A 8 1.27 -10.07 -2.55
CA SER A 8 2.18 -9.35 -1.65
C SER A 8 1.44 -8.76 -0.44
N PHE A 9 0.21 -8.26 -0.60
CA PHE A 9 -0.59 -7.77 0.53
C PHE A 9 -1.04 -8.89 1.47
N VAL A 10 -1.28 -10.09 0.95
CA VAL A 10 -1.60 -11.27 1.78
C VAL A 10 -0.39 -11.62 2.64
N VAL A 11 0.81 -11.62 2.07
CA VAL A 11 2.06 -11.83 2.81
C VAL A 11 2.24 -10.75 3.87
N LEU A 12 2.10 -9.48 3.50
CA LEU A 12 2.29 -8.35 4.42
C LEU A 12 1.37 -8.42 5.64
N ARG A 13 0.14 -8.90 5.49
CA ARG A 13 -0.83 -9.06 6.60
C ARG A 13 -0.40 -10.04 7.68
N TYR A 14 0.53 -10.96 7.40
CA TYR A 14 1.10 -11.83 8.44
C TYR A 14 2.00 -11.07 9.41
N TYR A 15 2.59 -9.95 8.96
CA TYR A 15 3.56 -9.16 9.73
C TYR A 15 2.97 -7.84 10.23
N ILE A 16 2.11 -7.22 9.42
CA ILE A 16 1.37 -6.01 9.74
C ILE A 16 -0.12 -6.34 9.64
N PRO A 17 -0.77 -6.72 10.77
CA PRO A 17 -2.19 -7.06 10.80
C PRO A 17 -3.05 -5.94 10.23
N GLU A 18 -4.27 -6.28 9.79
CA GLU A 18 -5.16 -5.31 9.18
C GLU A 18 -5.82 -4.37 10.20
N GLU A 19 -6.30 -4.92 11.31
CA GLU A 19 -6.80 -4.14 12.43
C GLU A 19 -5.71 -3.95 13.49
N LEU A 20 -5.74 -2.81 14.20
CA LEU A 20 -4.78 -2.53 15.26
C LEU A 20 -4.90 -3.46 16.46
N THR A 21 -6.09 -4.04 16.67
CA THR A 21 -6.36 -5.00 17.75
C THR A 21 -5.82 -6.39 17.46
N ASP A 22 -5.48 -6.67 16.20
CA ASP A 22 -5.01 -7.98 15.79
C ASP A 22 -3.52 -8.16 16.10
N THR A 23 -3.14 -9.38 16.46
CA THR A 23 -1.73 -9.72 16.68
C THR A 23 -1.06 -10.16 15.39
N ALA A 24 0.16 -9.69 15.14
CA ALA A 24 1.00 -10.15 14.04
C ALA A 24 1.24 -11.66 14.16
N LYS A 25 1.01 -12.40 13.07
CA LYS A 25 1.19 -13.86 13.02
C LYS A 25 2.65 -14.26 12.85
N ARG A 26 3.47 -13.35 12.34
CA ARG A 26 4.90 -13.52 12.13
C ARG A 26 5.65 -12.34 12.71
N ASN A 27 6.85 -12.59 13.19
CA ASN A 27 7.74 -11.54 13.65
C ASN A 27 8.30 -10.79 12.44
N PHE A 28 8.04 -9.48 12.40
CA PHE A 28 8.55 -8.53 11.41
C PHE A 28 10.08 -8.61 11.29
N HIS A 29 10.76 -8.71 12.43
CA HIS A 29 12.22 -8.78 12.52
C HIS A 29 12.80 -10.14 12.16
N ASN A 30 12.00 -11.15 11.80
CA ASN A 30 12.55 -12.45 11.37
C ASN A 30 12.59 -12.58 9.85
N ASP A 31 12.02 -11.63 9.11
CA ASP A 31 11.95 -11.70 7.65
C ASP A 31 13.13 -10.98 7.01
N SER A 32 13.87 -11.68 6.14
CA SER A 32 15.03 -11.13 5.47
C SER A 32 14.68 -9.93 4.58
N ASP A 33 13.48 -9.89 3.99
CA ASP A 33 13.08 -8.79 3.12
C ASP A 33 12.83 -7.50 3.91
N PHE A 34 12.27 -7.61 5.12
CA PHE A 34 12.05 -6.45 5.98
C PHE A 34 13.29 -6.01 6.74
N LYS A 35 14.17 -6.96 7.12
CA LYS A 35 15.47 -6.66 7.76
C LYS A 35 16.33 -5.69 6.96
N LYS A 36 16.27 -5.73 5.63
CA LYS A 36 17.01 -4.80 4.77
C LYS A 36 16.69 -3.34 5.03
N TYR A 37 15.44 -3.07 5.40
CA TYR A 37 14.97 -1.72 5.73
C TYR A 37 15.02 -1.44 7.23
N CYS A 38 15.46 -2.39 8.05
CA CYS A 38 15.66 -2.26 9.49
C CYS A 38 16.86 -3.09 10.00
N PRO A 39 18.09 -2.76 9.58
CA PRO A 39 19.25 -3.62 9.85
C PRO A 39 19.61 -3.72 11.33
N ASN A 40 19.30 -2.69 12.11
CA ASN A 40 19.59 -2.64 13.55
C ASN A 40 18.46 -3.19 14.43
N GLU A 41 17.39 -3.76 13.82
CA GLU A 41 16.22 -4.32 14.52
C GLU A 41 15.55 -3.34 15.53
N ASN A 42 15.75 -2.04 15.32
CA ASN A 42 15.25 -0.97 16.20
C ASN A 42 13.90 -0.40 15.73
N CYS A 43 13.27 -1.00 14.72
CA CYS A 43 12.01 -0.52 14.12
C CYS A 43 10.79 -1.08 14.83
N ASN A 44 10.54 -0.56 16.03
CA ASN A 44 9.59 -1.15 16.96
C ASN A 44 8.24 -0.44 16.97
N THR A 45 8.17 0.83 16.52
CA THR A 45 6.89 1.54 16.46
C THR A 45 6.05 1.07 15.29
N ASP A 46 4.73 1.23 15.41
CA ASP A 46 3.83 0.83 14.31
C ASP A 46 4.03 1.70 13.08
N LEU A 47 4.38 2.98 13.26
CA LEU A 47 4.68 3.88 12.15
C LEU A 47 5.93 3.43 11.39
N GLU A 48 6.94 2.92 12.09
CA GLU A 48 8.14 2.37 11.46
C GLU A 48 7.85 1.08 10.69
N LYS A 49 7.03 0.18 11.25
CA LYS A 49 6.59 -1.04 10.54
C LYS A 49 5.78 -0.68 9.29
N ILE A 50 4.87 0.29 9.37
CA ILE A 50 4.10 0.80 8.23
C ILE A 50 5.04 1.35 7.15
N THR A 51 6.04 2.14 7.54
CA THR A 51 7.05 2.69 6.63
C THR A 51 7.81 1.59 5.89
N ILE A 52 8.24 0.55 6.60
CA ILE A 52 8.97 -0.56 6.00
C ILE A 52 8.05 -1.40 5.10
N GLY A 53 6.81 -1.67 5.52
CA GLY A 53 5.82 -2.36 4.69
C GLY A 53 5.53 -1.60 3.39
N PHE A 54 5.44 -0.28 3.46
CA PHE A 54 5.30 0.59 2.29
C PHE A 54 6.50 0.48 1.34
N LEU A 55 7.73 0.59 1.87
CA LEU A 55 8.95 0.42 1.07
C LEU A 55 9.01 -0.96 0.42
N TRP A 56 8.72 -2.02 1.15
CA TRP A 56 8.70 -3.37 0.59
C TRP A 56 7.67 -3.52 -0.54
N LEU A 57 6.45 -2.98 -0.39
CA LEU A 57 5.44 -2.98 -1.46
C LEU A 57 5.90 -2.21 -2.71
N LEU A 58 6.60 -1.08 -2.55
CA LEU A 58 7.22 -0.38 -3.66
C LEU A 58 8.28 -1.25 -4.35
N GLY A 59 9.10 -1.96 -3.56
CA GLY A 59 10.06 -2.93 -4.08
C GLY A 59 9.41 -4.01 -4.94
N GLN A 60 8.29 -4.57 -4.49
CA GLN A 60 7.49 -5.54 -5.27
C GLN A 60 6.94 -4.91 -6.55
N TYR A 61 6.37 -3.71 -6.45
CA TYR A 61 5.81 -2.96 -7.59
C TYR A 61 6.85 -2.72 -8.69
N PHE A 62 8.02 -2.18 -8.35
CA PHE A 62 9.06 -1.90 -9.34
C PHE A 62 9.80 -3.15 -9.82
N THR A 63 9.77 -4.24 -9.07
CA THR A 63 10.25 -5.54 -9.58
C THR A 63 9.31 -6.06 -10.67
N LYS A 64 7.99 -5.92 -10.49
CA LYS A 64 6.99 -6.34 -11.48
C LYS A 64 6.93 -5.38 -12.67
N TYR A 65 7.03 -4.08 -12.41
CA TYR A 65 6.95 -2.99 -13.37
C TYR A 65 8.23 -2.16 -13.31
N PRO A 66 9.36 -2.69 -13.82
CA PRO A 66 10.62 -1.97 -13.80
C PRO A 66 10.51 -0.71 -14.64
N ASN A 67 11.12 0.38 -14.15
CA ASN A 67 11.11 1.66 -14.84
C ASN A 67 12.04 1.59 -16.07
N LYS A 68 11.50 1.21 -17.23
CA LYS A 68 12.25 1.09 -18.48
C LYS A 68 12.21 2.42 -19.25
N GLY A 69 13.07 3.36 -18.88
CA GLY A 69 13.29 4.61 -19.63
C GLY A 69 12.20 5.67 -19.46
N HIS A 70 12.13 6.64 -20.38
CA HIS A 70 11.35 7.88 -20.28
C HIS A 70 9.81 7.75 -20.28
N ASN A 71 9.24 6.55 -20.33
CA ASN A 71 7.79 6.36 -20.19
C ASN A 71 7.41 6.15 -18.72
N VAL A 72 7.62 7.21 -17.92
CA VAL A 72 7.43 7.24 -16.46
C VAL A 72 5.95 7.46 -16.07
N ASN A 73 5.06 7.70 -17.04
CA ASN A 73 3.73 8.27 -16.78
C ASN A 73 2.58 7.26 -16.58
N ASP A 74 2.81 5.96 -16.80
CA ASP A 74 1.77 4.96 -16.63
C ASP A 74 1.70 4.47 -15.18
N ILE A 75 0.96 5.19 -14.34
CA ILE A 75 0.55 4.66 -13.03
C ILE A 75 -0.22 3.38 -13.28
N LYS A 76 0.32 2.23 -12.86
CA LYS A 76 -0.48 1.02 -12.86
C LYS A 76 -1.46 1.11 -11.69
N PRO A 77 -2.71 0.64 -11.83
CA PRO A 77 -3.73 0.67 -10.77
C PRO A 77 -3.24 0.12 -9.42
N PHE A 78 -2.21 -0.73 -9.45
CA PHE A 78 -1.60 -1.27 -8.25
C PHE A 78 -0.88 -0.23 -7.40
N PHE A 79 -0.22 0.78 -7.97
CA PHE A 79 0.39 1.85 -7.19
C PHE A 79 -0.66 2.62 -6.38
N LEU A 80 -1.80 2.92 -6.99
CA LEU A 80 -2.95 3.48 -6.27
C LEU A 80 -3.38 2.58 -5.12
N TYR A 81 -3.42 1.25 -5.32
CA TYR A 81 -3.77 0.32 -4.24
C TYR A 81 -2.75 0.34 -3.08
N ILE A 82 -1.45 0.52 -3.36
CA ILE A 82 -0.42 0.74 -2.33
C ILE A 82 -0.71 2.02 -1.54
N ILE A 83 -1.04 3.12 -2.22
CA ILE A 83 -1.37 4.37 -1.55
C ILE A 83 -2.64 4.23 -0.70
N LEU A 84 -3.68 3.55 -1.20
CA LEU A 84 -4.90 3.30 -0.43
C LEU A 84 -4.64 2.47 0.84
N TRP A 85 -3.80 1.44 0.75
CA TRP A 85 -3.37 0.68 1.92
C TRP A 85 -2.60 1.57 2.92
N LEU A 86 -1.66 2.38 2.43
CA LEU A 86 -0.89 3.28 3.27
C LEU A 86 -1.79 4.28 3.98
N SER A 87 -2.73 4.91 3.26
CA SER A 87 -3.71 5.82 3.82
C SER A 87 -4.57 5.15 4.89
N TYR A 88 -5.04 3.92 4.64
CA TYR A 88 -5.78 3.16 5.62
C TYR A 88 -4.96 2.90 6.90
N LYS A 89 -3.69 2.52 6.76
CA LYS A 89 -2.80 2.31 7.90
C LYS A 89 -2.46 3.56 8.69
N LEU A 90 -2.18 4.66 8.00
CA LEU A 90 -1.89 5.93 8.64
C LEU A 90 -3.13 6.51 9.33
N ASN A 91 -4.32 6.32 8.76
CA ASN A 91 -5.58 6.76 9.38
C ASN A 91 -5.92 5.99 10.68
N GLN A 92 -5.43 4.75 10.82
CA GLN A 92 -5.56 3.99 12.06
C GLN A 92 -4.52 4.43 13.11
N ASN A 93 -3.33 4.84 12.69
CA ASN A 93 -2.21 5.11 13.58
C ASN A 93 -2.40 6.42 14.38
N GLN A 94 -2.36 6.33 15.72
CA GLN A 94 -2.56 7.48 16.61
C GLN A 94 -1.35 8.41 16.74
N GLU A 95 -0.14 7.93 16.44
CA GLU A 95 1.10 8.71 16.47
C GLU A 95 1.22 9.60 15.23
N HIS A 96 0.56 9.21 14.13
CA HIS A 96 0.57 9.93 12.87
C HIS A 96 -0.38 11.13 12.91
N LYS A 97 0.17 12.33 12.72
CA LYS A 97 -0.58 13.60 12.85
C LYS A 97 -0.80 14.32 11.52
N THR A 98 -0.16 13.88 10.45
CA THR A 98 -0.28 14.56 9.15
C THR A 98 -1.56 14.15 8.45
N THR A 99 -2.05 15.02 7.58
CA THR A 99 -3.31 14.78 6.86
C THR A 99 -3.07 14.28 5.43
N GLN A 100 -1.84 14.36 4.92
CA GLN A 100 -1.48 14.04 3.55
C GLN A 100 -0.38 12.98 3.50
N ILE A 101 -0.44 12.10 2.50
CA ILE A 101 0.59 11.07 2.29
C ILE A 101 1.96 11.69 1.97
N ASN A 102 1.98 12.84 1.30
CA ASN A 102 3.21 13.55 0.97
C ASN A 102 4.03 13.95 2.21
N ASP A 103 3.34 14.35 3.29
CA ASP A 103 3.99 14.75 4.54
C ASP A 103 4.63 13.51 5.20
N PHE A 104 3.87 12.41 5.31
CA PHE A 104 4.40 11.11 5.73
C PHE A 104 5.63 10.69 4.92
N TYR A 105 5.55 10.78 3.59
CA TYR A 105 6.64 10.38 2.71
C TYR A 105 7.89 11.23 2.95
N THR A 106 7.72 12.54 3.12
CA THR A 106 8.85 13.44 3.38
C THR A 106 9.49 13.17 4.75
N GLU A 107 8.69 13.05 5.80
CA GLU A 107 9.16 12.94 7.19
C GLU A 107 9.70 11.54 7.54
N HIS A 108 8.99 10.49 7.12
CA HIS A 108 9.27 9.12 7.58
C HIS A 108 9.95 8.25 6.55
N VAL A 109 9.83 8.60 5.26
CA VAL A 109 10.50 7.87 4.18
C VAL A 109 11.81 8.59 3.82
N ILE A 110 11.75 9.76 3.19
CA ILE A 110 12.96 10.46 2.66
C ILE A 110 13.95 10.79 3.78
N ASN A 111 13.49 11.40 4.87
CA ASN A 111 14.36 11.93 5.93
C ASN A 111 14.83 10.84 6.92
N ASN A 112 14.65 9.56 6.60
CA ASN A 112 15.03 8.43 7.44
C ASN A 112 16.07 7.54 6.72
N ASP A 113 17.02 6.99 7.46
CA ASP A 113 18.07 6.08 6.97
C ASP A 113 17.51 4.86 6.19
N LYS A 114 16.23 4.52 6.43
CA LYS A 114 15.50 3.44 5.76
C LYS A 114 15.39 3.64 4.25
N TYR A 115 15.23 4.88 3.77
CA TYR A 115 15.12 5.17 2.34
C TYR A 115 16.46 5.04 1.62
N SER A 116 17.56 5.45 2.26
CA SER A 116 18.91 5.20 1.75
C SER A 116 19.17 3.71 1.58
N ASN A 117 18.74 2.87 2.53
CA ASN A 117 18.82 1.41 2.41
C ASN A 117 17.95 0.87 1.27
N PHE A 118 16.73 1.40 1.08
CA PHE A 118 15.85 1.03 -0.01
C PHE A 118 16.45 1.33 -1.40
N ILE A 119 17.05 2.51 -1.57
CA ILE A 119 17.69 2.91 -2.82
C ILE A 119 18.99 2.12 -3.06
N ASN A 120 19.80 1.89 -2.04
CA ASN A 120 21.05 1.14 -2.15
C ASN A 120 20.83 -0.33 -2.55
N ASP A 121 19.65 -0.89 -2.27
CA ASP A 121 19.34 -2.29 -2.60
C ASP A 121 19.06 -2.54 -4.09
N SER A 122 19.05 -1.54 -5.00
CA SER A 122 19.06 -1.88 -6.43
C SER A 122 19.42 -0.79 -7.47
N SER A 123 19.92 -1.28 -8.61
CA SER A 123 19.88 -0.65 -9.94
C SER A 123 18.48 -0.69 -10.63
N LYS A 124 17.46 -1.23 -9.95
CA LYS A 124 16.08 -1.44 -10.48
C LYS A 124 15.13 -0.28 -10.17
N PHE A 125 15.48 0.58 -9.22
CA PHE A 125 14.67 1.72 -8.78
C PHE A 125 15.14 3.05 -9.39
N THR A 126 15.77 3.01 -10.57
CA THR A 126 16.17 4.21 -11.29
C THR A 126 14.96 5.13 -11.45
N ASN A 127 15.11 6.38 -10.99
CA ASN A 127 14.10 7.44 -11.05
C ASN A 127 12.88 7.27 -10.11
N LEU A 128 13.02 6.61 -8.96
CA LEU A 128 11.96 6.58 -7.94
C LEU A 128 11.46 7.98 -7.53
N ASN A 129 12.39 8.92 -7.31
CA ASN A 129 12.04 10.30 -6.96
C ASN A 129 11.26 11.02 -8.04
N GLU A 130 11.59 10.78 -9.31
CA GLU A 130 10.86 11.33 -10.45
C GLU A 130 9.46 10.73 -10.54
N PHE A 131 9.35 9.39 -10.40
CA PHE A 131 8.07 8.70 -10.38
C PHE A 131 7.16 9.22 -9.27
N ILE A 132 7.62 9.21 -8.02
CA ILE A 132 6.87 9.71 -6.86
C ILE A 132 6.56 11.21 -7.02
N GLY A 133 7.51 11.98 -7.55
CA GLY A 133 7.33 13.40 -7.86
C GLY A 133 6.25 13.67 -8.91
N GLY A 134 6.03 12.74 -9.84
CA GLY A 134 4.92 12.75 -10.79
C GLY A 134 3.56 12.43 -10.16
N GLN A 135 3.54 11.85 -8.95
CA GLN A 135 2.31 11.46 -8.23
C GLN A 135 1.88 12.45 -7.16
N LYS A 136 2.44 13.66 -7.14
CA LYS A 136 2.18 14.67 -6.10
C LYS A 136 0.70 14.92 -5.85
N ASP A 137 -0.13 14.94 -6.89
CA ASP A 137 -1.56 15.22 -6.72
C ASP A 137 -2.28 14.09 -5.99
N LEU A 138 -1.94 12.82 -6.30
CA LEU A 138 -2.44 11.67 -5.55
C LEU A 138 -1.98 11.70 -4.08
N LEU A 139 -0.71 12.06 -3.83
CA LEU A 139 -0.13 12.07 -2.48
C LEU A 139 -0.59 13.25 -1.63
N LYS A 140 -1.18 14.29 -2.23
CA LYS A 140 -1.79 15.44 -1.54
C LYS A 140 -3.23 15.19 -1.08
N ILE A 141 -3.88 14.13 -1.56
CA ILE A 141 -5.25 13.81 -1.14
C ILE A 141 -5.24 13.48 0.36
N ASN A 142 -6.31 13.89 1.05
CA ASN A 142 -6.46 13.64 2.48
C ASN A 142 -6.45 12.13 2.78
N ILE A 143 -5.62 11.73 3.74
CA ILE A 143 -5.44 10.35 4.20
C ILE A 143 -6.77 9.73 4.62
N LYS A 144 -7.61 10.46 5.35
CA LYS A 144 -8.91 9.98 5.82
C LYS A 144 -9.83 9.68 4.66
N ASP A 145 -9.83 10.49 3.61
CA ASP A 145 -10.68 10.25 2.43
C ASP A 145 -10.18 9.08 1.60
N LEU A 146 -8.87 9.01 1.31
CA LEU A 146 -8.26 7.87 0.64
C LEU A 146 -8.51 6.56 1.40
N SER A 147 -8.41 6.57 2.73
CA SER A 147 -8.58 5.36 3.55
C SER A 147 -9.92 4.64 3.34
N LYS A 148 -10.99 5.38 3.01
CA LYS A 148 -12.33 4.82 2.82
C LYS A 148 -12.40 3.90 1.59
N PHE A 149 -11.56 4.13 0.58
CA PHE A 149 -11.53 3.33 -0.66
C PHE A 149 -10.74 2.02 -0.53
N TYR A 150 -9.94 1.85 0.53
CA TYR A 150 -9.10 0.66 0.70
C TYR A 150 -9.92 -0.63 0.78
N ASN A 151 -11.02 -0.64 1.53
CA ASN A 151 -11.85 -1.83 1.72
C ASN A 151 -12.50 -2.32 0.41
N ALA A 152 -12.96 -1.39 -0.44
CA ALA A 152 -13.46 -1.74 -1.77
C ALA A 152 -12.33 -2.28 -2.67
N SER A 153 -11.17 -1.61 -2.66
CA SER A 153 -10.01 -2.01 -3.46
C SER A 153 -9.44 -3.38 -3.06
N LYS A 154 -9.50 -3.70 -1.76
CA LYS A 154 -9.16 -5.03 -1.24
C LYS A 154 -10.03 -6.12 -1.85
N LEU A 155 -11.34 -5.90 -1.99
CA LEU A 155 -12.23 -6.87 -2.63
C LEU A 155 -11.85 -7.11 -4.09
N ILE A 156 -11.43 -6.07 -4.81
CA ILE A 156 -10.87 -6.24 -6.16
C ILE A 156 -9.67 -7.19 -6.11
N CYS A 157 -8.69 -6.95 -5.23
CA CYS A 157 -7.55 -7.86 -5.10
C CYS A 157 -7.95 -9.29 -4.73
N SER A 158 -8.92 -9.48 -3.84
CA SER A 158 -9.44 -10.80 -3.48
C SER A 158 -10.07 -11.52 -4.67
N MET A 159 -10.81 -10.82 -5.54
CA MET A 159 -11.39 -11.42 -6.74
C MET A 159 -10.31 -11.91 -7.71
N TYR A 160 -9.28 -11.11 -7.94
CA TYR A 160 -8.13 -11.47 -8.78
C TYR A 160 -7.36 -12.68 -8.21
N GLY A 161 -7.14 -12.71 -6.90
CA GLY A 161 -6.58 -13.87 -6.21
C GLY A 161 -7.42 -15.15 -6.37
N ASN A 162 -8.75 -15.05 -6.20
CA ASN A 162 -9.66 -16.19 -6.36
C ASN A 162 -9.61 -16.79 -7.78
N VAL A 163 -9.52 -15.94 -8.80
CA VAL A 163 -9.39 -16.38 -10.19
C VAL A 163 -8.05 -17.11 -10.38
N ALA A 164 -6.94 -16.56 -9.88
CA ALA A 164 -5.63 -17.19 -9.98
C ALA A 164 -5.55 -18.56 -9.29
N THR A 165 -6.27 -18.75 -8.18
CA THR A 165 -6.30 -20.00 -7.41
C THR A 165 -7.44 -20.94 -7.80
N ASN A 166 -8.17 -20.68 -8.89
CA ASN A 166 -9.36 -21.44 -9.31
C ASN A 166 -10.35 -21.68 -8.15
N THR A 167 -10.51 -20.68 -7.29
CA THR A 167 -11.43 -20.73 -6.15
C THR A 167 -12.87 -20.63 -6.63
N ASN A 168 -13.80 -21.26 -5.90
CA ASN A 168 -15.18 -21.45 -6.35
C ASN A 168 -15.91 -20.16 -6.78
N ASP A 169 -16.84 -20.32 -7.73
CA ASP A 169 -17.63 -19.22 -8.33
C ASP A 169 -18.44 -18.42 -7.30
N ALA A 170 -18.88 -19.08 -6.22
CA ALA A 170 -19.65 -18.43 -5.15
C ALA A 170 -18.82 -17.39 -4.38
N THR A 171 -17.55 -17.66 -4.07
CA THR A 171 -16.67 -16.72 -3.36
C THR A 171 -16.35 -15.52 -4.25
N LEU A 172 -16.11 -15.75 -5.54
CA LEU A 172 -15.91 -14.68 -6.50
C LEU A 172 -17.16 -13.78 -6.61
N SER A 173 -18.35 -14.37 -6.74
CA SER A 173 -19.62 -13.66 -6.83
C SER A 173 -19.95 -12.85 -5.56
N ASN A 174 -19.65 -13.41 -4.39
CA ASN A 174 -19.83 -12.73 -3.11
C ASN A 174 -18.90 -11.52 -2.97
N ASN A 175 -17.63 -11.65 -3.40
CA ASN A 175 -16.67 -10.55 -3.41
C ASN A 175 -17.10 -9.44 -4.38
N ALA A 176 -17.59 -9.80 -5.58
CA ALA A 176 -18.09 -8.85 -6.57
C ALA A 176 -19.30 -8.07 -6.05
N THR A 177 -20.28 -8.77 -5.45
CA THR A 177 -21.46 -8.16 -4.84
C THR A 177 -21.06 -7.20 -3.71
N SER A 178 -20.14 -7.64 -2.83
CA SER A 178 -19.63 -6.81 -1.73
C SER A 178 -18.90 -5.57 -2.24
N PHE A 179 -18.19 -5.69 -3.36
CA PHE A 179 -17.49 -4.55 -3.99
C PHE A 179 -18.49 -3.52 -4.49
N VAL A 180 -19.53 -3.94 -5.22
CA VAL A 180 -20.59 -3.04 -5.72
C VAL A 180 -21.28 -2.31 -4.58
N ASN A 181 -21.60 -3.00 -3.49
CA ASN A 181 -22.24 -2.39 -2.32
C ASN A 181 -21.33 -1.33 -1.68
N LYS A 182 -20.06 -1.66 -1.39
CA LYS A 182 -19.10 -0.70 -0.82
C LYS A 182 -18.85 0.49 -1.74
N TYR A 183 -18.73 0.25 -3.04
CA TYR A 183 -18.57 1.32 -4.01
C TYR A 183 -19.79 2.25 -4.03
N THR A 184 -21.00 1.70 -3.96
CA THR A 184 -22.25 2.47 -3.91
C THR A 184 -22.31 3.33 -2.64
N GLU A 185 -21.95 2.79 -1.48
CA GLU A 185 -21.84 3.55 -0.23
C GLU A 185 -20.88 4.74 -0.36
N LEU A 186 -19.68 4.50 -0.91
CA LEU A 186 -18.69 5.55 -1.16
C LEU A 186 -19.23 6.61 -2.13
N ASN A 187 -19.86 6.18 -3.22
CA ASN A 187 -20.43 7.04 -4.24
C ASN A 187 -21.52 7.96 -3.66
N ASN A 188 -22.37 7.44 -2.77
CA ASN A 188 -23.40 8.24 -2.09
C ASN A 188 -22.81 9.25 -1.10
N ILE A 189 -21.67 8.97 -0.48
CA ILE A 189 -21.01 9.92 0.42
C ILE A 189 -20.43 11.09 -0.39
N TYR A 190 -19.80 10.81 -1.53
CA TYR A 190 -19.02 11.81 -2.27
C TYR A 190 -19.77 12.49 -3.43
N ASN A 191 -20.88 11.93 -3.92
CA ASN A 191 -21.70 12.58 -4.95
C ASN A 191 -22.86 13.42 -4.40
N ASN A 192 -23.05 13.44 -3.07
CA ASN A 192 -24.07 14.28 -2.43
C ASN A 192 -23.57 15.69 -2.09
N GLU A 193 -22.38 16.11 -2.55
CA GLU A 193 -21.94 17.52 -2.52
C GLU A 193 -22.52 18.33 -3.70
N GLY A 194 -23.84 18.18 -3.90
CA GLY A 194 -24.59 18.83 -4.95
C GLY A 194 -26.00 19.25 -4.50
N VAL A 195 -26.08 19.99 -3.38
CA VAL A 195 -27.15 20.98 -3.10
C VAL A 195 -26.54 22.16 -2.35
#